data_AF-A0A4U1EE30-F1
#
_entry.id   AF-A0A4U1EE30-F1
#
_cell.length_a   1.000
_cell.length_b   1.000
_cell.length_c   1.000
_cell.angle_alpha   90.00
_cell.angle_beta   90.00
_cell.angle_gamma   90.00
#
_symmetry.space_group_name_H-M   'P 1'
#
loop_
_entity.id
_entity.type
_entity.pdbx_description
1 polymer ?
#
loop_
_entity_poly.entity_id
_entity_poly.type
_entity_poly.pdbx_seq_one_letter_code
_entity_poly.pdbx_strand_id
1 'polypeptide(L)'
;SINIMELTLQKYGSYEKFEQATGGSLLSKTRIWSHVRKYMMKEGCMGEIVVHLTEDLLSRASMTVVNGCPTLTINVCTAREHWLEGMLRHEIGTHYFRGINNLQQPWNSWTGRKKHDLKPNNPTEEGLASIHSVLFRKDPFLWRAALLYYTVYRASHMSFCALFKDIGKFVKDPNTRWDYCVRAKRGWTDTSQPGADSAAAMHTHSGWVSRSPLSVWLLQEPGSAAVGTVQVGGSAPGSLAAGLGNCLLILDIS
;
A
#
# COMPACT_ATOMS: atom_id res chain seq x y z
N SER A 1 2.39 4.24 14.75
CA SER A 1 2.26 2.80 14.44
C SER A 1 2.04 1.96 15.69
N ILE A 2 2.83 2.13 16.76
CA ILE A 2 2.74 1.34 18.00
C ILE A 2 1.35 1.33 18.63
N ASN A 3 0.72 2.51 18.81
CA ASN A 3 -0.63 2.61 19.39
C ASN A 3 -1.67 1.74 18.65
N ILE A 4 -1.60 1.62 17.31
CA ILE A 4 -2.52 0.77 16.54
C ILE A 4 -2.33 -0.69 16.96
N MET A 5 -1.09 -1.13 17.12
CA MET A 5 -0.77 -2.49 17.53
C MET A 5 -1.20 -2.73 18.99
N GLU A 6 -0.86 -1.83 19.91
CA GLU A 6 -1.24 -1.96 21.33
C GLU A 6 -2.75 -1.98 21.55
N LEU A 7 -3.50 -1.07 20.92
CA LEU A 7 -4.97 -1.04 21.01
C LEU A 7 -5.61 -2.30 20.42
N THR A 8 -5.06 -2.83 19.33
CA THR A 8 -5.54 -4.10 18.75
C THR A 8 -5.27 -5.25 19.70
N LEU A 9 -4.08 -5.32 20.32
CA LEU A 9 -3.76 -6.35 21.32
C LEU A 9 -4.62 -6.22 22.58
N GLN A 10 -4.92 -5.00 23.03
CA GLN A 10 -5.83 -4.77 24.14
C GLN A 10 -7.24 -5.29 23.84
N LYS A 11 -7.73 -5.09 22.61
CA LYS A 11 -9.08 -5.52 22.20
C LYS A 11 -9.20 -7.04 21.98
N TYR A 12 -8.19 -7.65 21.34
CA TYR A 12 -8.28 -9.06 20.89
C TYR A 12 -7.40 -10.03 21.69
N GLY A 13 -6.50 -9.53 22.53
CA GLY A 13 -5.58 -10.31 23.37
C GLY A 13 -4.35 -10.86 22.64
N SER A 14 -4.41 -11.12 21.32
CA SER A 14 -3.25 -11.44 20.49
C SER A 14 -3.50 -11.12 19.01
N TYR A 15 -2.43 -11.06 18.22
CA TYR A 15 -2.51 -10.92 16.77
C TYR A 15 -3.32 -12.06 16.14
N GLU A 16 -3.08 -13.30 16.57
CA GLU A 16 -3.71 -14.49 15.99
C GLU A 16 -5.22 -14.50 16.27
N LYS A 17 -5.63 -14.05 17.47
CA LYS A 17 -7.05 -13.85 17.79
C LYS A 17 -7.67 -12.73 16.96
N PHE A 18 -6.96 -11.61 16.76
CA PHE A 18 -7.41 -10.52 15.89
C PHE A 18 -7.59 -11.00 14.44
N GLU A 19 -6.61 -11.73 13.91
CA GLU A 19 -6.63 -12.25 12.55
C GLU A 19 -7.79 -13.24 12.35
N GLN A 20 -7.99 -14.16 13.30
CA GLN A 20 -9.11 -15.10 13.22
C GLN A 20 -10.46 -14.38 13.35
N ALA A 21 -10.60 -13.46 14.30
CA ALA A 21 -11.86 -12.77 14.57
C ALA A 21 -12.29 -11.84 13.43
N THR A 22 -11.34 -11.15 12.79
CA THR A 22 -11.64 -10.15 11.76
C THR A 22 -11.44 -10.67 10.34
N GLY A 23 -10.61 -11.70 10.15
CA GLY A 23 -10.34 -12.32 8.85
C GLY A 23 -11.25 -13.50 8.55
N GLY A 24 -11.74 -14.21 9.55
CA GLY A 24 -12.45 -15.47 9.37
C GLY A 24 -11.52 -16.59 8.91
N SER A 25 -12.11 -17.66 8.40
CA SER A 25 -11.38 -18.86 7.98
C SER A 25 -10.58 -18.63 6.69
N LEU A 26 -9.52 -19.42 6.53
CA LEU A 26 -8.79 -19.51 5.26
C LEU A 26 -9.72 -20.06 4.16
N LEU A 27 -9.56 -19.51 2.96
CA LEU A 27 -10.36 -19.90 1.80
C LEU A 27 -9.65 -20.99 0.99
N SER A 28 -10.43 -21.93 0.45
CA SER A 28 -9.93 -22.86 -0.56
C SER A 28 -9.68 -22.13 -1.89
N LYS A 29 -8.79 -22.69 -2.74
CA LYS A 29 -8.49 -22.15 -4.08
C LYS A 29 -9.78 -21.88 -4.89
N THR A 30 -10.76 -22.78 -4.84
CA THR A 30 -12.06 -22.61 -5.50
C THR A 30 -12.86 -21.42 -4.96
N ARG A 31 -12.89 -21.22 -3.65
CA ARG A 31 -13.58 -20.07 -3.04
C ARG A 31 -12.88 -18.76 -3.40
N ILE A 32 -11.55 -18.73 -3.42
CA ILE A 32 -10.77 -17.56 -3.84
C ILE A 32 -11.14 -17.20 -5.28
N TRP A 33 -11.10 -18.17 -6.20
CA TRP A 33 -11.48 -17.95 -7.61
C TRP A 33 -12.89 -17.40 -7.77
N SER A 34 -13.86 -17.94 -7.04
CA SER A 34 -15.24 -17.46 -7.07
C SER A 34 -15.35 -15.99 -6.64
N HIS A 35 -14.65 -15.59 -5.57
CA HIS A 35 -14.65 -14.21 -5.09
C HIS A 35 -13.96 -13.26 -6.08
N VAL A 36 -12.79 -13.65 -6.61
CA VAL A 36 -12.06 -12.84 -7.60
C VAL A 36 -12.90 -12.61 -8.84
N ARG A 37 -13.52 -13.67 -9.39
CA ARG A 37 -14.40 -13.55 -10.56
C ARG A 37 -15.59 -12.64 -10.28
N LYS A 38 -16.25 -12.79 -9.13
CA LYS A 38 -17.38 -11.94 -8.73
C LYS A 38 -16.95 -10.48 -8.61
N TYR A 39 -15.78 -10.22 -8.02
CA TYR A 39 -15.24 -8.88 -7.89
C TYR A 39 -14.91 -8.25 -9.25
N MET A 40 -14.19 -8.96 -10.12
CA MET A 40 -13.84 -8.45 -11.46
C MET A 40 -15.07 -8.22 -12.34
N MET A 41 -16.09 -9.08 -12.23
CA MET A 41 -17.36 -8.88 -12.92
C MET A 41 -18.08 -7.61 -12.42
N LYS A 42 -18.11 -7.38 -11.10
CA LYS A 42 -18.70 -6.19 -10.51
C LYS A 42 -17.98 -4.91 -10.94
N GLU A 43 -16.65 -4.93 -10.97
CA GLU A 43 -15.83 -3.78 -11.34
C GLU A 43 -15.65 -3.63 -12.87
N GLY A 44 -16.24 -4.52 -13.67
CA GLY A 44 -16.24 -4.44 -15.13
C GLY A 44 -14.92 -4.78 -15.81
N CYS A 45 -13.96 -5.43 -15.12
CA CYS A 45 -12.63 -5.74 -15.63
C CYS A 45 -12.38 -7.24 -15.89
N MET A 46 -13.45 -8.03 -16.09
CA MET A 46 -13.32 -9.46 -16.32
C MET A 46 -12.55 -9.76 -17.62
N GLY A 47 -11.51 -10.58 -17.53
CA GLY A 47 -10.66 -10.96 -18.67
C GLY A 47 -9.47 -10.02 -18.92
N GLU A 48 -9.38 -8.89 -18.23
CA GLU A 48 -8.28 -7.94 -18.39
C GLU A 48 -7.07 -8.24 -17.50
N ILE A 49 -7.28 -8.98 -16.40
CA ILE A 49 -6.27 -9.29 -15.40
C ILE A 49 -6.07 -10.81 -15.34
N VAL A 50 -4.82 -11.24 -15.49
CA VAL A 50 -4.41 -12.63 -15.28
C VAL A 50 -4.30 -12.89 -13.77
N VAL A 51 -4.93 -13.94 -13.27
CA VAL A 51 -4.92 -14.26 -11.84
C VAL A 51 -4.09 -15.51 -11.59
N HIS A 52 -3.15 -15.42 -10.66
CA HIS A 52 -2.28 -16.52 -10.27
C HIS A 52 -2.41 -16.78 -8.76
N LEU A 53 -2.67 -18.03 -8.38
CA LEU A 53 -2.72 -18.45 -6.98
C LEU A 53 -1.43 -19.17 -6.62
N THR A 54 -0.79 -18.78 -5.53
CA THR A 54 0.49 -19.36 -5.08
C THR A 54 0.57 -19.46 -3.56
N GLU A 55 1.51 -20.24 -3.06
CA GLU A 55 1.87 -20.36 -1.65
C GLU A 55 3.21 -19.62 -1.37
N ASP A 56 3.97 -19.30 -2.42
CA ASP A 56 5.36 -18.80 -2.35
C ASP A 56 5.48 -17.26 -2.35
N LEU A 57 4.38 -16.56 -2.11
CA LEU A 57 4.35 -15.09 -2.11
C LEU A 57 4.45 -14.54 -0.67
N LEU A 58 5.49 -13.76 -0.37
CA LEU A 58 5.68 -13.15 0.96
C LEU A 58 4.58 -12.13 1.33
N SER A 59 3.99 -11.48 0.33
CA SER A 59 2.82 -10.61 0.52
C SER A 59 1.52 -11.41 0.43
N ARG A 60 0.40 -10.79 0.86
CA ARG A 60 -0.91 -11.44 0.73
C ARG A 60 -1.38 -11.50 -0.73
N ALA A 61 -1.03 -10.47 -1.49
CA ALA A 61 -1.20 -10.41 -2.92
C ALA A 61 -0.19 -9.41 -3.52
N SER A 62 -0.15 -9.35 -4.85
CA SER A 62 0.64 -8.41 -5.63
C SER A 62 -0.02 -8.19 -6.99
N MET A 63 -0.10 -6.93 -7.41
CA MET A 63 -0.48 -6.52 -8.76
C MET A 63 0.77 -6.08 -9.53
N THR A 64 1.09 -6.77 -10.63
CA THR A 64 2.23 -6.44 -11.49
C THR A 64 1.84 -6.47 -12.96
N VAL A 65 2.74 -6.06 -13.84
CA VAL A 65 2.59 -6.22 -15.29
C VAL A 65 3.64 -7.23 -15.75
N VAL A 66 3.20 -8.36 -16.29
CA VAL A 66 4.06 -9.43 -16.81
C VAL A 66 3.83 -9.54 -18.31
N ASN A 67 4.86 -9.31 -19.12
CA ASN A 67 4.78 -9.33 -20.59
C ASN A 67 3.64 -8.45 -21.15
N GLY A 68 3.42 -7.27 -20.54
CA GLY A 68 2.36 -6.35 -20.92
C GLY A 68 0.98 -6.68 -20.35
N CYS A 69 0.81 -7.82 -19.68
CA CYS A 69 -0.45 -8.24 -19.09
C CYS A 69 -0.52 -7.90 -17.59
N PRO A 70 -1.55 -7.16 -17.13
CA PRO A 70 -1.85 -7.00 -15.72
C PRO A 70 -2.03 -8.38 -15.05
N THR A 71 -1.28 -8.64 -14.00
CA THR A 71 -1.22 -9.93 -13.33
C THR A 71 -1.41 -9.76 -11.83
N LEU A 72 -2.50 -10.32 -11.30
CA LEU A 72 -2.79 -10.43 -9.87
C LEU A 72 -2.30 -11.76 -9.34
N THR A 73 -1.32 -11.74 -8.43
CA THR A 73 -0.86 -12.93 -7.71
C THR A 73 -1.39 -12.92 -6.29
N ILE A 74 -2.03 -14.00 -5.82
CA ILE A 74 -2.61 -14.11 -4.48
C ILE A 74 -1.92 -15.24 -3.70
N ASN A 75 -1.52 -14.96 -2.46
CA ASN A 75 -1.06 -15.97 -1.53
C ASN A 75 -2.26 -16.69 -0.87
N VAL A 76 -2.45 -17.96 -1.23
CA VAL A 76 -3.55 -18.79 -0.72
C VAL A 76 -3.45 -19.07 0.78
N CYS A 77 -2.25 -19.08 1.35
CA CYS A 77 -2.00 -19.31 2.78
C CYS A 77 -2.50 -18.14 3.66
N THR A 78 -2.80 -16.99 3.06
CA THR A 78 -3.23 -15.78 3.79
C THR A 78 -4.60 -15.26 3.35
N ALA A 79 -5.22 -15.90 2.36
CA ALA A 79 -6.51 -15.50 1.81
C ALA A 79 -7.64 -15.91 2.76
N ARG A 80 -8.19 -14.94 3.49
CA ARG A 80 -9.25 -15.15 4.48
C ARG A 80 -10.57 -14.54 4.04
N GLU A 81 -11.66 -15.18 4.44
CA GLU A 81 -13.04 -14.90 4.03
C GLU A 81 -13.41 -13.42 4.09
N HIS A 82 -13.19 -12.78 5.23
CA HIS A 82 -13.61 -11.39 5.47
C HIS A 82 -12.58 -10.36 5.00
N TRP A 83 -11.40 -10.81 4.57
CA TRP A 83 -10.31 -9.92 4.15
C TRP A 83 -10.07 -9.92 2.64
N LEU A 84 -10.51 -10.97 1.92
CA LEU A 84 -10.23 -11.13 0.51
C LEU A 84 -10.75 -9.95 -0.32
N GLU A 85 -11.99 -9.50 -0.11
CA GLU A 85 -12.53 -8.36 -0.88
C GLU A 85 -11.75 -7.06 -0.64
N GLY A 86 -11.32 -6.79 0.59
CA GLY A 86 -10.45 -5.65 0.88
C GLY A 86 -9.08 -5.78 0.19
N MET A 87 -8.53 -6.99 0.13
CA MET A 87 -7.29 -7.24 -0.64
C MET A 87 -7.51 -7.02 -2.15
N LEU A 88 -8.65 -7.42 -2.71
CA LEU A 88 -8.96 -7.11 -4.12
C LEU A 88 -9.14 -5.62 -4.39
N ARG A 89 -9.72 -4.86 -3.44
CA ARG A 89 -9.75 -3.39 -3.51
C ARG A 89 -8.35 -2.77 -3.48
N HIS A 90 -7.45 -3.34 -2.69
CA HIS A 90 -6.05 -2.91 -2.64
C HIS A 90 -5.36 -3.14 -4.01
N GLU A 91 -5.41 -4.37 -4.52
CA GLU A 91 -4.66 -4.73 -5.73
C GLU A 91 -5.33 -4.24 -7.02
N ILE A 92 -6.63 -4.47 -7.18
CA ILE A 92 -7.36 -4.10 -8.40
C ILE A 92 -7.86 -2.66 -8.28
N GLY A 93 -8.52 -2.35 -7.17
CA GLY A 93 -9.17 -1.04 -6.95
C GLY A 93 -8.17 0.12 -6.90
N THR A 94 -6.99 -0.09 -6.32
CA THR A 94 -5.93 0.92 -6.28
C THR A 94 -4.90 0.69 -7.37
N HIS A 95 -4.11 -0.40 -7.32
CA HIS A 95 -2.94 -0.48 -8.21
C HIS A 95 -3.32 -0.57 -9.69
N TYR A 96 -4.24 -1.47 -10.04
CA TYR A 96 -4.62 -1.66 -11.45
C TYR A 96 -5.41 -0.46 -12.01
N PHE A 97 -6.55 -0.09 -11.42
CA PHE A 97 -7.38 0.98 -11.98
C PHE A 97 -6.70 2.34 -11.97
N ARG A 98 -5.85 2.62 -10.98
CA ARG A 98 -5.03 3.83 -11.02
C ARG A 98 -4.04 3.82 -12.17
N GLY A 99 -3.41 2.67 -12.45
CA GLY A 99 -2.54 2.51 -13.61
C GLY A 99 -3.29 2.88 -14.90
N ILE A 100 -4.48 2.30 -15.09
CA ILE A 100 -5.36 2.60 -16.24
C ILE A 100 -5.77 4.07 -16.28
N ASN A 101 -6.16 4.65 -15.14
CA ASN A 101 -6.55 6.05 -15.06
C ASN A 101 -5.39 7.00 -15.38
N ASN A 102 -4.18 6.69 -14.88
CA ASN A 102 -2.98 7.47 -15.17
C ASN A 102 -2.63 7.43 -16.66
N LEU A 103 -2.89 6.32 -17.37
CA LEU A 103 -2.68 6.23 -18.82
C LEU A 103 -3.58 7.18 -19.62
N GLN A 104 -4.75 7.52 -19.10
CA GLN A 104 -5.69 8.44 -19.75
C GLN A 104 -5.36 9.93 -19.48
N GLN A 105 -4.43 10.23 -18.58
CA GLN A 105 -4.11 11.61 -18.23
C GLN A 105 -3.15 12.26 -19.23
N PRO A 106 -3.22 13.59 -19.44
CA PRO A 106 -2.25 14.34 -20.24
C PRO A 106 -0.79 14.19 -19.77
N TRP A 107 -0.60 13.83 -18.50
CA TRP A 107 0.69 13.60 -17.85
C TRP A 107 1.04 12.11 -17.71
N ASN A 108 0.46 11.23 -18.52
CA ASN A 108 0.77 9.79 -18.50
C ASN A 108 2.26 9.48 -18.78
N SER A 109 2.94 10.39 -19.48
CA SER A 109 4.34 10.28 -19.92
C SER A 109 5.25 11.22 -19.15
N TRP A 110 6.55 10.91 -19.13
CA TRP A 110 7.55 11.79 -18.52
C TRP A 110 7.52 13.22 -19.07
N THR A 111 7.38 13.36 -20.39
CA THR A 111 7.25 14.65 -21.07
C THR A 111 6.00 15.40 -20.62
N GLY A 112 4.86 14.70 -20.53
CA GLY A 112 3.62 15.28 -20.01
C GLY A 112 3.77 15.75 -18.55
N ARG A 113 4.36 14.92 -17.67
CA ARG A 113 4.60 15.31 -16.27
C ARG A 113 5.48 16.55 -16.15
N LYS A 114 6.58 16.61 -16.90
CA LYS A 114 7.45 17.80 -16.95
C LYS A 114 6.72 19.05 -17.41
N LYS A 115 5.86 18.94 -18.44
CA LYS A 115 5.06 20.07 -18.94
C LYS A 115 4.10 20.62 -17.88
N HIS A 116 3.68 19.80 -16.94
CA HIS A 116 2.75 20.14 -15.86
C HIS A 116 3.45 20.29 -14.49
N ASP A 117 4.78 20.40 -14.46
CA ASP A 117 5.59 20.52 -13.22
C ASP A 117 5.33 19.41 -12.17
N LEU A 118 4.97 18.22 -12.64
CA LEU A 118 4.66 17.08 -11.79
C LEU A 118 5.92 16.23 -11.48
N LYS A 119 6.01 15.79 -10.23
CA LYS A 119 7.00 14.79 -9.79
C LYS A 119 6.84 13.46 -10.52
N PRO A 120 7.86 12.59 -10.57
CA PRO A 120 7.73 11.23 -11.08
C PRO A 120 6.52 10.50 -10.49
N ASN A 121 5.90 9.60 -11.26
CA ASN A 121 4.77 8.82 -10.77
C ASN A 121 5.17 8.03 -9.51
N ASN A 122 4.37 8.11 -8.45
CA ASN A 122 4.55 7.25 -7.29
C ASN A 122 4.18 5.82 -7.72
N PRO A 123 5.15 4.88 -7.74
CA PRO A 123 4.91 3.57 -8.31
C PRO A 123 3.92 2.74 -7.48
N THR A 124 3.80 2.98 -6.16
CA THR A 124 3.16 2.00 -5.29
C THR A 124 1.96 2.50 -4.48
N GLU A 125 1.82 3.80 -4.15
CA GLU A 125 0.64 4.34 -3.42
C GLU A 125 0.11 3.47 -2.25
N GLU A 126 1.02 2.80 -1.53
CA GLU A 126 0.68 1.76 -0.55
C GLU A 126 -0.13 2.29 0.62
N GLY A 127 -0.04 3.59 0.92
CA GLY A 127 -0.86 4.25 1.93
C GLY A 127 -2.35 4.18 1.59
N LEU A 128 -2.73 4.63 0.39
CA LEU A 128 -4.11 4.60 -0.09
C LEU A 128 -4.61 3.15 -0.24
N ALA A 129 -3.78 2.30 -0.83
CA ALA A 129 -4.09 0.88 -1.00
C ALA A 129 -4.31 0.20 0.38
N SER A 130 -3.54 0.56 1.41
CA SER A 130 -3.72 0.05 2.77
C SER A 130 -5.06 0.47 3.38
N ILE A 131 -5.52 1.70 3.15
CA ILE A 131 -6.84 2.18 3.59
C ILE A 131 -7.96 1.40 2.89
N HIS A 132 -7.88 1.24 1.56
CA HIS A 132 -8.85 0.44 0.79
C HIS A 132 -8.97 -1.01 1.29
N SER A 133 -7.88 -1.55 1.83
CA SER A 133 -7.89 -2.91 2.37
C SER A 133 -8.77 -3.08 3.62
N VAL A 134 -9.01 -2.00 4.38
CA VAL A 134 -9.75 -2.03 5.66
C VAL A 134 -11.05 -1.23 5.67
N LEU A 135 -11.26 -0.33 4.71
CA LEU A 135 -12.33 0.68 4.71
C LEU A 135 -13.74 0.14 5.03
N PHE A 136 -14.06 -1.06 4.54
CA PHE A 136 -15.37 -1.68 4.71
C PHE A 136 -15.40 -2.83 5.73
N ARG A 137 -14.36 -2.97 6.54
CA ARG A 137 -14.33 -3.95 7.64
C ARG A 137 -15.10 -3.40 8.83
N LYS A 138 -15.75 -4.29 9.58
CA LYS A 138 -16.39 -3.94 10.86
C LYS A 138 -15.41 -3.25 11.82
N ASP A 139 -14.18 -3.73 11.85
CA ASP A 139 -13.09 -3.23 12.68
C ASP A 139 -11.88 -2.86 11.78
N PRO A 140 -11.80 -1.61 11.29
CA PRO A 140 -10.86 -1.20 10.24
C PRO A 140 -9.44 -0.91 10.79
N PHE A 141 -8.90 -1.79 11.63
CA PHE A 141 -7.55 -1.61 12.18
C PHE A 141 -6.48 -1.79 11.09
N LEU A 142 -5.65 -0.76 10.90
CA LEU A 142 -4.48 -0.78 10.01
C LEU A 142 -3.30 -1.57 10.59
N TRP A 143 -3.55 -2.69 11.27
CA TRP A 143 -2.54 -3.50 11.95
C TRP A 143 -1.35 -3.81 11.05
N ARG A 144 -1.62 -4.34 9.85
CA ARG A 144 -0.55 -4.79 8.96
C ARG A 144 0.30 -3.65 8.44
N ALA A 145 -0.30 -2.52 8.08
CA ALA A 145 0.44 -1.33 7.67
C ALA A 145 1.29 -0.79 8.83
N ALA A 146 0.72 -0.74 10.03
CA ALA A 146 1.43 -0.31 11.24
C ALA A 146 2.62 -1.22 11.58
N LEU A 147 2.43 -2.55 11.50
CA LEU A 147 3.48 -3.53 11.79
C LEU A 147 4.55 -3.55 10.70
N LEU A 148 4.20 -3.41 9.42
CA LEU A 148 5.18 -3.24 8.33
C LEU A 148 6.04 -2.00 8.55
N TYR A 149 5.41 -0.85 8.81
CA TYR A 149 6.10 0.40 9.11
C TYR A 149 7.06 0.25 10.28
N TYR A 150 6.56 -0.29 11.39
CA TYR A 150 7.36 -0.53 12.57
C TYR A 150 8.54 -1.46 12.29
N THR A 151 8.29 -2.58 11.58
CA THR A 151 9.30 -3.58 11.29
C THR A 151 10.44 -3.02 10.44
N VAL A 152 10.13 -2.26 9.40
CA VAL A 152 11.13 -1.61 8.54
C VAL A 152 11.95 -0.59 9.34
N TYR A 153 11.27 0.26 10.11
CA TYR A 153 11.96 1.23 10.96
C TYR A 153 12.87 0.54 11.99
N ARG A 154 12.43 -0.53 12.64
CA ARG A 154 13.27 -1.27 13.58
C ARG A 154 14.42 -1.98 12.86
N ALA A 155 14.19 -2.57 11.69
CA ALA A 155 15.21 -3.26 10.91
C ALA A 155 16.42 -2.37 10.56
N SER A 156 16.20 -1.06 10.32
CA SER A 156 17.29 -0.12 10.06
C SER A 156 18.20 0.16 11.27
N HIS A 157 17.80 -0.27 12.47
CA HIS A 157 18.51 -0.02 13.72
C HIS A 157 18.98 -1.30 14.44
N MET A 158 18.77 -2.49 13.86
CA MET A 158 19.11 -3.75 14.54
C MET A 158 19.41 -4.89 13.57
N SER A 159 20.02 -5.96 14.09
CA SER A 159 20.24 -7.22 13.37
C SER A 159 18.95 -8.00 13.14
N PHE A 160 18.97 -8.98 12.24
CA PHE A 160 17.82 -9.87 11.98
C PHE A 160 17.36 -10.60 13.25
N CYS A 161 18.29 -11.18 14.01
CA CYS A 161 17.97 -11.90 15.24
C CYS A 161 17.35 -10.97 16.30
N ALA A 162 17.84 -9.74 16.41
CA ALA A 162 17.28 -8.74 17.32
C ALA A 162 15.87 -8.32 16.87
N LEU A 163 15.66 -8.14 15.56
CA LEU A 163 14.36 -7.82 14.97
C LEU A 163 13.33 -8.93 15.21
N PHE A 164 13.71 -10.17 14.97
CA PHE A 164 12.85 -11.33 15.20
C PHE A 164 12.38 -11.43 16.66
N LYS A 165 13.27 -11.13 17.62
CA LYS A 165 12.93 -11.06 19.05
C LYS A 165 12.02 -9.86 19.34
N ASP A 166 12.32 -8.69 18.78
CA ASP A 166 11.58 -7.46 19.04
C ASP A 166 10.13 -7.50 18.52
N ILE A 167 9.89 -8.07 17.33
CA ILE A 167 8.53 -8.26 16.79
C ILE A 167 7.70 -9.22 17.66
N GLY A 168 8.35 -10.07 18.46
CA GLY A 168 7.72 -10.93 19.46
C GLY A 168 6.82 -10.20 20.47
N LYS A 169 6.99 -8.89 20.63
CA LYS A 169 6.10 -8.03 21.43
C LYS A 169 4.67 -7.96 20.87
N PHE A 170 4.52 -8.11 19.55
CA PHE A 170 3.24 -7.92 18.85
C PHE A 170 2.70 -9.19 18.21
N VAL A 171 3.57 -10.08 17.74
CA VAL A 171 3.20 -11.31 17.02
C VAL A 171 3.87 -12.51 17.69
N LYS A 172 3.09 -13.51 18.09
CA LYS A 172 3.62 -14.68 18.81
C LYS A 172 4.11 -15.75 17.86
N ASP A 173 3.35 -15.98 16.78
CA ASP A 173 3.70 -16.98 15.77
C ASP A 173 5.10 -16.72 15.15
N PRO A 174 6.05 -17.66 15.26
CA PRO A 174 7.40 -17.47 14.73
C PRO A 174 7.45 -17.37 13.20
N ASN A 175 6.55 -18.05 12.47
CA ASN A 175 6.54 -18.00 11.01
C ASN A 175 6.12 -16.62 10.50
N THR A 176 5.05 -16.07 11.07
CA THR A 176 4.63 -14.70 10.77
C THR A 176 5.73 -13.69 11.10
N ARG A 177 6.39 -13.83 12.25
CA ARG A 177 7.54 -12.97 12.61
C ARG A 177 8.67 -13.07 11.59
N TRP A 178 8.99 -14.29 11.17
CA TRP A 178 10.01 -14.56 10.17
C TRP A 178 9.68 -13.84 8.85
N ASP A 179 8.45 -13.95 8.36
CA ASP A 179 8.01 -13.29 7.12
C ASP A 179 8.18 -11.77 7.18
N TYR A 180 7.82 -11.15 8.31
CA TYR A 180 8.04 -9.72 8.53
C TYR A 180 9.53 -9.34 8.54
N CYS A 181 10.37 -10.13 9.21
CA CYS A 181 11.81 -9.89 9.27
C CYS A 181 12.47 -10.06 7.90
N VAL A 182 12.16 -11.15 7.20
CA VAL A 182 12.66 -11.43 5.84
C VAL A 182 12.21 -10.32 4.91
N ARG A 183 10.96 -9.89 4.96
CA ARG A 183 10.49 -8.79 4.11
C ARG A 183 11.28 -7.50 4.32
N ALA A 184 11.65 -7.18 5.56
CA ALA A 184 12.38 -5.95 5.86
C ALA A 184 13.89 -6.03 5.60
N LYS A 185 14.50 -7.22 5.66
CA LYS A 185 15.96 -7.42 5.54
C LYS A 185 16.43 -8.20 4.32
N ARG A 186 15.51 -8.74 3.51
CA ARG A 186 15.86 -9.44 2.26
C ARG A 186 16.67 -8.50 1.35
N GLY A 187 17.71 -9.03 0.70
CA GLY A 187 18.59 -8.23 -0.16
C GLY A 187 19.67 -7.43 0.58
N TRP A 188 19.71 -7.48 1.93
CA TRP A 188 20.82 -6.93 2.71
C TRP A 188 21.94 -7.97 2.88
N THR A 189 23.16 -7.63 2.47
CA THR A 189 24.30 -8.57 2.39
C THR A 189 24.72 -9.12 3.76
N ASP A 190 24.73 -8.28 4.81
CA ASP A 190 25.06 -8.69 6.17
C ASP A 190 23.92 -8.38 7.13
N THR A 191 23.05 -9.37 7.34
CA THR A 191 21.88 -9.27 8.22
C THR A 191 22.22 -9.23 9.71
N SER A 192 23.49 -9.41 10.09
CA SER A 192 23.98 -9.16 11.45
C SER A 192 24.06 -7.67 11.77
N GLN A 193 24.13 -6.81 10.75
CA GLN A 193 24.19 -5.36 10.90
C GLN A 193 22.80 -4.68 10.80
N PRO A 194 22.67 -3.46 11.35
CA PRO A 194 21.53 -2.58 11.05
C PRO A 194 21.38 -2.33 9.54
N GLY A 195 20.14 -2.29 9.06
CA GLY A 195 19.84 -2.07 7.64
C GLY A 195 18.48 -2.66 7.24
N ALA A 196 17.81 -2.02 6.29
CA ALA A 196 16.53 -2.48 5.74
C ALA A 196 16.52 -2.36 4.21
N ASP A 197 15.79 -3.24 3.54
CA ASP A 197 15.63 -3.21 2.08
C ASP A 197 14.88 -1.96 1.63
N SER A 198 15.35 -1.35 0.55
CA SER A 198 14.78 -0.16 -0.07
C SER A 198 13.35 -0.42 -0.55
N ALA A 199 13.05 -1.62 -1.04
CA ALA A 199 11.70 -2.00 -1.46
C ALA A 199 10.72 -2.13 -0.28
N ALA A 200 11.21 -2.59 0.87
CA ALA A 200 10.44 -2.62 2.11
C ALA A 200 10.20 -1.20 2.66
N ALA A 201 11.19 -0.30 2.54
CA ALA A 201 11.04 1.11 2.87
C ALA A 201 10.01 1.84 2.01
N MET A 202 9.90 1.52 0.71
CA MET A 202 8.88 2.11 -0.18
C MET A 202 7.43 1.77 0.20
N HIS A 203 7.19 0.62 0.84
CA HIS A 203 5.87 0.28 1.41
C HIS A 203 5.50 1.14 2.64
N THR A 204 6.48 1.84 3.21
CA THR A 204 6.33 2.63 4.45
C THR A 204 6.49 4.14 4.22
N HIS A 205 7.16 4.56 3.14
CA HIS A 205 7.45 5.96 2.82
C HIS A 205 6.49 6.60 1.81
N SER A 206 5.59 5.83 1.19
CA SER A 206 4.57 6.37 0.27
C SER A 206 3.46 7.19 0.96
N GLY A 207 3.60 7.49 2.26
CA GLY A 207 2.73 8.41 3.01
C GLY A 207 3.38 9.71 3.47
N TRP A 208 4.71 9.87 3.45
CA TRP A 208 5.37 11.08 3.96
C TRP A 208 6.71 11.30 3.25
N VAL A 209 6.71 12.26 2.31
CA VAL A 209 7.86 12.94 1.71
C VAL A 209 8.81 12.12 0.80
N SER A 210 9.02 12.70 -0.37
CA SER A 210 10.02 12.46 -1.42
C SER A 210 11.42 11.98 -0.97
N ARG A 211 11.97 11.02 -1.73
CA ARG A 211 13.31 10.40 -1.67
C ARG A 211 14.49 11.39 -1.49
N SER A 212 15.43 11.08 -0.60
CA SER A 212 16.80 10.56 -0.89
C SER A 212 17.73 10.66 0.32
N PRO A 213 18.79 9.83 0.40
CA PRO A 213 19.59 9.59 1.61
C PRO A 213 20.63 10.70 1.84
N LEU A 214 20.99 10.88 3.11
CA LEU A 214 22.08 11.75 3.58
C LEU A 214 21.89 13.24 3.25
N SER A 215 21.13 13.92 4.10
CA SER A 215 21.52 15.26 4.54
C SER A 215 20.84 15.57 5.86
N VAL A 216 21.68 15.57 6.90
CA VAL A 216 21.45 16.32 8.12
C VAL A 216 21.22 17.77 7.71
N TRP A 217 20.04 18.32 8.01
CA TRP A 217 19.89 19.77 8.09
C TRP A 217 19.35 20.10 9.47
N LEU A 218 20.23 20.73 10.24
CA LEU A 218 19.95 21.39 11.50
C LEU A 218 18.78 22.37 11.34
N LEU A 219 18.01 22.47 12.42
CA LEU A 219 17.12 23.57 12.74
C LEU A 219 17.78 24.93 12.43
N GLN A 220 17.09 25.77 11.65
CA GLN A 220 17.27 27.21 11.74
C GLN A 220 15.89 27.88 11.69
N GLU A 221 15.58 28.56 12.79
CA GLU A 221 14.38 29.36 13.09
C GLU A 221 14.16 30.51 12.07
N PRO A 222 12.91 31.03 11.95
CA PRO A 222 12.49 31.91 10.86
C PRO A 222 12.84 33.38 11.08
N GLY A 223 13.22 34.07 10.00
CA GLY A 223 13.45 35.52 9.99
C GLY A 223 13.12 36.17 8.65
N SER A 224 12.03 36.96 8.67
CA SER A 224 11.78 38.18 7.89
C SER A 224 11.52 38.12 6.37
N ALA A 225 10.22 38.26 6.05
CA ALA A 225 9.59 39.18 5.08
C ALA A 225 10.23 39.46 3.71
N ALA A 226 9.45 39.22 2.64
CA ALA A 226 9.22 40.21 1.59
C ALA A 226 7.91 39.93 0.82
N VAL A 227 7.16 41.00 0.60
CA VAL A 227 5.87 41.13 -0.07
C VAL A 227 6.06 41.17 -1.60
N GLY A 228 5.14 40.58 -2.36
CA GLY A 228 5.10 40.72 -3.82
C GLY A 228 3.77 40.25 -4.44
N THR A 229 2.87 41.20 -4.66
CA THR A 229 1.57 41.08 -5.37
C THR A 229 1.71 41.29 -6.88
N VAL A 230 1.09 40.44 -7.72
CA VAL A 230 0.62 40.74 -9.10
C VAL A 230 -0.52 39.72 -9.42
N GLN A 231 -1.80 40.08 -9.39
CA GLN A 231 -2.70 40.61 -10.45
C GLN A 231 -3.25 39.59 -11.47
N VAL A 232 -4.55 39.77 -11.75
CA VAL A 232 -5.56 38.83 -12.25
C VAL A 232 -6.00 39.19 -13.68
N GLY A 233 -6.37 38.19 -14.49
CA GLY A 233 -7.25 38.32 -15.67
C GLY A 233 -7.37 36.94 -16.35
N GLY A 234 -8.52 36.37 -16.72
CA GLY A 234 -9.88 36.88 -16.91
C GLY A 234 -10.32 36.52 -18.33
N SER A 235 -11.17 35.48 -18.51
CA SER A 235 -12.24 35.31 -19.55
C SER A 235 -12.57 33.84 -19.88
N ALA A 236 -13.87 33.52 -19.81
CA ALA A 236 -14.58 32.36 -20.39
C ALA A 236 -15.37 32.88 -21.63
N PRO A 237 -16.21 32.12 -22.41
CA PRO A 237 -16.92 30.87 -22.11
C PRO A 237 -17.09 29.86 -23.28
N GLY A 238 -17.75 28.71 -23.04
CA GLY A 238 -18.24 27.80 -24.11
C GLY A 238 -18.67 26.40 -23.66
N SER A 239 -19.98 26.16 -23.67
CA SER A 239 -20.74 24.97 -23.20
C SER A 239 -20.56 23.69 -24.04
N LEU A 240 -20.67 22.50 -23.41
CA LEU A 240 -21.63 21.44 -23.79
C LEU A 240 -21.63 20.27 -22.79
N ALA A 241 -22.84 19.85 -22.42
CA ALA A 241 -23.18 18.83 -21.44
C ALA A 241 -23.26 17.42 -22.04
N ALA A 242 -22.93 16.40 -21.24
CA ALA A 242 -23.81 15.28 -20.85
C ALA A 242 -23.01 14.00 -20.51
N GLY A 243 -23.35 13.37 -19.37
CA GLY A 243 -23.14 11.94 -19.14
C GLY A 243 -22.08 11.53 -18.11
N LEU A 244 -22.18 11.98 -16.86
CA LEU A 244 -21.38 11.42 -15.76
C LEU A 244 -22.25 10.48 -14.90
N GLY A 245 -22.07 9.18 -15.10
CA GLY A 245 -22.33 8.18 -14.07
C GLY A 245 -21.27 8.31 -12.97
N ASN A 246 -21.69 8.13 -11.73
CA ASN A 246 -20.92 8.34 -10.50
C ASN A 246 -19.52 7.70 -10.51
N CYS A 247 -18.51 8.46 -10.93
CA CYS A 247 -17.12 8.23 -10.56
C CYS A 247 -16.81 9.10 -9.34
N LEU A 248 -16.50 8.43 -8.23
CA LEU A 248 -16.03 9.05 -7.01
C LEU A 248 -14.67 9.73 -7.31
N LEU A 249 -14.70 11.02 -7.65
CA LEU A 249 -13.52 11.88 -7.72
C LEU A 249 -13.01 12.08 -6.29
N ILE A 250 -12.03 11.28 -5.88
CA ILE A 250 -11.23 11.58 -4.68
C ILE A 250 -10.17 12.59 -5.12
N LEU A 251 -10.38 13.84 -4.71
CA LEU A 251 -9.46 14.96 -4.88
C LEU A 251 -8.13 14.64 -4.17
N ASP A 252 -7.04 14.78 -4.91
CA ASP A 252 -5.67 14.74 -4.42
C ASP A 252 -5.45 15.97 -3.52
N ILE A 253 -5.25 15.75 -2.21
CA ILE A 253 -4.92 16.82 -1.27
C ILE A 253 -3.42 17.08 -1.40
N SER A 254 -3.11 18.31 -1.84
CA SER A 254 -1.78 18.85 -2.09
C SER A 254 -0.88 18.91 -0.85
#